data_AF-A0A358C377-F1
#
_entry.id   AF-A0A358C377-F1
#
_cell.length_a   1.000
_cell.length_b   1.000
_cell.length_c   1.000
_cell.angle_alpha   90.00
_cell.angle_beta   90.00
_cell.angle_gamma   90.00
#
_symmetry.space_group_name_H-M   'P 1'
#
loop_
_entity.id
_entity.type
_entity.pdbx_description
1 polymer ?
#
loop_
_entity_poly.entity_id
_entity_poly.type
_entity_poly.pdbx_seq_one_letter_code
_entity_poly.pdbx_strand_id
1 'polypeptide(L)'
;MPRSATLRFPVKVEGLSDGTTAELQLRKREDGLHIGFILRHGTCTAVRWAAFSVAYLGIQDLTSALNRRRVTIRLQKIEDGHYLVLVYKLVEYRVHLPAQVPTVLFAA
;
A
#
# COMPACT_ATOMS: atom_id res chain seq x y z
N MET A 1 2.17 -22.83 12.81
CA MET A 1 1.73 -22.75 11.39
C MET A 1 2.80 -22.05 10.56
N PRO A 2 3.07 -22.47 9.31
CA PRO A 2 4.11 -21.85 8.49
C PRO A 2 3.72 -20.39 8.19
N ARG A 3 4.64 -19.45 8.46
CA ARG A 3 4.44 -18.03 8.13
C ARG A 3 4.28 -17.93 6.61
N SER A 4 3.08 -17.61 6.13
CA SER A 4 2.86 -17.32 4.71
C SER A 4 3.86 -16.26 4.25
N ALA A 5 4.58 -16.54 3.15
CA ALA A 5 5.61 -15.66 2.62
C ALA A 5 5.02 -14.27 2.32
N THR A 6 5.79 -13.22 2.64
CA THR A 6 5.40 -11.84 2.30
C THR A 6 5.92 -11.52 0.90
N LEU A 7 5.02 -11.24 -0.04
CA LEU A 7 5.38 -10.75 -1.36
C LEU A 7 5.62 -9.24 -1.30
N ARG A 8 6.59 -8.73 -2.04
CA ARG A 8 6.96 -7.31 -2.06
C ARG A 8 7.06 -6.82 -3.51
N PHE A 9 6.49 -5.66 -3.77
CA PHE A 9 6.48 -5.04 -5.09
C PHE A 9 6.93 -3.58 -4.98
N PRO A 10 7.96 -3.15 -5.72
CA PRO A 10 8.24 -1.72 -5.86
C PRO A 10 7.07 -1.09 -6.62
N VAL A 11 6.52 0.00 -6.07
CA VAL A 11 5.36 0.68 -6.64
C VAL A 11 5.61 2.18 -6.73
N LYS A 12 5.01 2.81 -7.73
CA LYS A 12 4.89 4.27 -7.76
C LYS A 12 3.60 4.66 -7.04
N VAL A 13 3.67 5.70 -6.24
CA VAL A 13 2.53 6.27 -5.54
C VAL A 13 2.44 7.74 -5.94
N GLU A 14 1.31 8.12 -6.52
CA GLU A 14 1.03 9.51 -6.88
C GLU A 14 0.86 10.36 -5.62
N GLY A 15 1.39 11.58 -5.60
CA GLY A 15 1.28 12.51 -4.46
C GLY A 15 2.34 12.33 -3.36
N LEU A 16 3.31 11.42 -3.52
CA LEU A 16 4.50 11.40 -2.65
C LEU A 16 5.54 12.42 -3.11
N SER A 17 6.37 12.90 -2.19
CA SER A 17 7.48 13.79 -2.50
C SER A 17 8.48 13.15 -3.46
N ASP A 18 9.13 13.97 -4.27
CA ASP A 18 10.28 13.55 -5.08
C ASP A 18 11.37 12.93 -4.20
N GLY A 19 11.93 11.82 -4.68
CA GLY A 19 12.89 11.00 -3.93
C GLY A 19 12.24 10.01 -2.94
N THR A 20 10.91 10.02 -2.78
CA THR A 20 10.22 9.00 -1.98
C THR A 20 10.11 7.68 -2.75
N THR A 21 10.57 6.60 -2.15
CA THR A 21 10.36 5.23 -2.66
C THR A 21 9.21 4.56 -1.92
N ALA A 22 8.43 3.75 -2.63
CA ALA A 22 7.33 2.99 -2.05
C ALA A 22 7.43 1.50 -2.43
N GLU A 23 7.19 0.64 -1.45
CA GLU A 23 6.99 -0.80 -1.65
C GLU A 23 5.61 -1.21 -1.13
N LEU A 24 4.88 -1.97 -1.93
CA LEU A 24 3.66 -2.64 -1.52
C LEU A 24 3.99 -4.06 -1.07
N GLN A 25 3.45 -4.46 0.07
CA GLN A 25 3.63 -5.79 0.67
C GLN A 25 2.29 -6.52 0.69
N LEU A 26 2.28 -7.78 0.25
CA LEU A 26 1.11 -8.65 0.34
C LEU A 26 1.43 -9.81 1.28
N ARG A 27 0.54 -10.08 2.22
CA ARG A 27 0.63 -11.23 3.13
C ARG A 27 -0.73 -11.87 3.30
N LYS A 28 -0.88 -13.12 2.88
CA LYS A 28 -2.07 -13.91 3.20
C LYS A 28 -2.00 -14.37 4.66
N ARG A 29 -3.08 -14.18 5.40
CA ARG A 29 -3.29 -14.69 6.75
C ARG A 29 -4.63 -15.44 6.82
N GLU A 30 -4.89 -16.09 7.94
CA GLU A 30 -6.14 -16.82 8.18
C GLU A 30 -7.37 -15.90 8.15
N ASP A 31 -7.21 -14.67 8.62
CA ASP A 31 -8.24 -13.63 8.74
C ASP A 31 -8.43 -12.80 7.46
N GLY A 32 -7.53 -12.90 6.48
CA GLY A 32 -7.58 -12.00 5.33
C GLY A 32 -6.33 -11.92 4.46
N LEU A 33 -6.40 -11.04 3.47
CA LEU A 33 -5.23 -10.53 2.76
C LEU A 33 -4.81 -9.23 3.42
N HIS A 34 -3.60 -9.22 3.95
CA HIS A 34 -3.00 -8.02 4.54
C HIS A 34 -2.20 -7.32 3.45
N ILE A 35 -2.51 -6.04 3.21
CA ILE A 35 -1.77 -5.17 2.30
C ILE A 35 -1.00 -4.17 3.16
N GLY A 36 0.31 -4.13 2.98
CA GLY A 36 1.21 -3.20 3.63
C GLY A 36 1.86 -2.26 2.64
N PHE A 37 2.29 -1.11 3.14
CA PHE A 37 3.12 -0.16 2.41
C PHE A 37 4.34 0.18 3.24
N ILE A 38 5.49 0.27 2.56
CA ILE A 38 6.71 0.87 3.09
C ILE A 38 7.03 2.10 2.26
N LEU A 39 7.04 3.27 2.89
CA LEU A 39 7.49 4.52 2.29
C LEU A 39 8.87 4.86 2.85
N ARG A 40 9.80 5.28 2.00
CA ARG A 40 11.12 5.75 2.42
C ARG A 40 11.52 7.03 1.71
N HIS A 41 12.03 8.01 2.46
CA HIS A 41 12.60 9.25 1.93
C HIS A 41 13.84 9.61 2.76
N GLY A 42 15.02 9.56 2.16
CA GLY A 42 16.29 9.69 2.89
C GLY A 42 16.40 8.65 4.02
N THR A 43 16.55 9.13 5.26
CA THR A 43 16.59 8.29 6.48
C THR A 43 15.21 8.01 7.07
N CYS A 44 14.15 8.64 6.56
CA CYS A 44 12.78 8.43 7.03
C CYS A 44 12.21 7.14 6.45
N THR A 45 11.65 6.27 7.30
CA THR A 45 10.91 5.07 6.88
C THR A 45 9.58 5.00 7.61
N ALA A 46 8.48 4.84 6.85
CA ALA A 46 7.14 4.62 7.39
C ALA A 46 6.58 3.28 6.87
N VAL A 47 6.11 2.42 7.78
CA VAL A 47 5.54 1.10 7.44
C VAL A 47 4.11 1.00 7.97
N ARG A 48 3.14 0.69 7.12
CA ARG A 48 1.74 0.52 7.51
C ARG A 48 1.11 -0.70 6.88
N TRP A 49 0.10 -1.25 7.54
CA TRP A 49 -0.63 -2.43 7.12
C TRP A 49 -2.13 -2.23 7.34
N ALA A 50 -2.95 -2.76 6.44
CA ALA A 50 -4.37 -2.94 6.66
C ALA A 50 -4.80 -4.34 6.21
N ALA A 51 -5.77 -4.91 6.90
CA ALA A 51 -6.36 -6.19 6.57
C ALA A 51 -7.59 -5.99 5.67
N PHE A 52 -7.69 -6.80 4.61
CA PHE A 52 -8.82 -6.80 3.69
C PHE A 52 -9.33 -8.22 3.51
N SER A 53 -10.65 -8.36 3.35
CA SER A 53 -11.26 -9.67 3.11
C SER A 53 -10.79 -10.26 1.78
N VAL A 54 -10.38 -11.54 1.79
CA VAL A 54 -9.89 -12.26 0.60
C VAL A 54 -11.00 -12.47 -0.43
N ALA A 55 -12.27 -12.45 0.00
CA ALA A 55 -13.42 -12.64 -0.89
C ALA A 55 -13.45 -11.65 -2.08
N TYR A 56 -12.83 -10.48 -1.90
CA TYR A 56 -12.78 -9.41 -2.91
C TYR A 56 -11.43 -9.32 -3.65
N LEU A 57 -10.39 -9.98 -3.15
CA LEU A 57 -9.01 -9.80 -3.57
C LEU A 57 -8.40 -11.14 -3.99
N GLY A 58 -8.53 -11.47 -5.27
CA GLY A 58 -7.80 -12.58 -5.87
C GLY A 58 -6.29 -12.29 -5.83
N ILE A 59 -5.58 -12.85 -4.84
CA ILE A 59 -4.16 -12.52 -4.58
C ILE A 59 -3.26 -12.75 -5.79
N GLN A 60 -3.49 -13.83 -6.55
CA GLN A 60 -2.73 -14.16 -7.76
C GLN A 60 -2.96 -13.12 -8.86
N ASP A 61 -4.20 -12.68 -8.99
CA ASP A 61 -4.63 -11.71 -10.00
C ASP A 61 -4.11 -10.31 -9.66
N LEU A 62 -4.21 -9.88 -8.39
CA LEU A 62 -3.57 -8.64 -7.92
C LEU A 62 -2.05 -8.70 -8.10
N THR A 63 -1.42 -9.82 -7.76
CA THR A 63 0.03 -10.01 -7.97
C THR A 63 0.41 -9.87 -9.44
N SER A 64 -0.36 -10.49 -10.34
CA SER A 64 -0.18 -10.36 -11.78
C SER A 64 -0.36 -8.91 -12.26
N ALA A 65 -1.40 -8.22 -11.76
CA ALA A 65 -1.66 -6.83 -12.08
C ALA A 65 -0.54 -5.89 -11.61
N LEU A 66 -0.02 -6.10 -10.40
CA LEU A 66 1.13 -5.37 -9.85
C LEU A 66 2.39 -5.59 -10.69
N ASN A 67 2.70 -6.85 -11.04
CA ASN A 67 3.82 -7.18 -11.92
C ASN A 67 3.71 -6.51 -13.30
N ARG A 68 2.48 -6.40 -13.82
CA ARG A 68 2.19 -5.74 -15.10
C ARG A 68 2.01 -4.22 -14.98
N ARG A 69 2.18 -3.63 -13.79
CA ARG A 69 1.96 -2.20 -13.49
C ARG A 69 0.57 -1.70 -13.91
N ARG A 70 -0.45 -2.55 -13.80
CA ARG A 70 -1.85 -2.25 -14.13
C ARG A 70 -2.67 -1.77 -12.92
N VAL A 71 -1.99 -1.26 -11.92
CA VAL A 71 -2.60 -0.84 -10.67
C VAL A 71 -2.12 0.56 -10.36
N THR A 72 -3.07 1.44 -10.03
CA THR A 72 -2.79 2.80 -9.61
C THR A 72 -2.81 2.89 -8.09
N ILE A 73 -1.80 3.54 -7.54
CA ILE A 73 -1.70 3.82 -6.12
C ILE A 73 -1.49 5.32 -5.96
N ARG A 74 -2.29 5.94 -5.09
CA ARG A 74 -2.22 7.38 -4.83
C ARG A 74 -2.30 7.68 -3.35
N LEU A 75 -1.65 8.76 -2.95
CA LEU A 75 -1.86 9.39 -1.66
C LEU A 75 -3.14 10.25 -1.73
N GLN A 76 -4.01 10.12 -0.75
CA GLN A 76 -5.24 10.90 -0.65
C GLN A 76 -5.45 11.39 0.78
N LYS A 77 -5.77 12.68 0.93
CA LYS A 77 -6.21 13.24 2.22
C LYS A 77 -7.73 13.11 2.31
N ILE A 78 -8.21 12.52 3.41
CA ILE A 78 -9.63 12.30 3.69
C ILE A 78 -9.88 12.74 5.12
N GLU A 79 -10.76 13.73 5.34
CA GLU A 79 -11.17 14.30 6.63
C GLU A 79 -10.09 14.23 7.74
N ASP A 80 -10.00 13.10 8.44
CA ASP A 80 -9.15 12.86 9.61
C ASP A 80 -7.75 12.28 9.33
N GLY A 81 -7.32 12.13 8.07
CA GLY A 81 -6.01 11.52 7.81
C GLY A 81 -5.56 11.42 6.37
N HIS A 82 -4.34 10.91 6.20
CA HIS A 82 -3.78 10.56 4.91
C HIS A 82 -3.98 9.07 4.66
N TYR A 83 -4.25 8.69 3.43
CA TYR A 83 -4.51 7.32 3.03
C TYR A 83 -3.69 7.00 1.78
N LEU A 84 -3.09 5.81 1.77
CA LEU A 84 -2.64 5.20 0.53
C LEU A 84 -3.82 4.44 -0.05
N VAL A 85 -4.24 4.84 -1.24
CA VAL A 85 -5.40 4.28 -1.93
C VAL A 85 -4.91 3.46 -3.12
N LEU A 86 -5.15 2.16 -3.04
CA LEU A 86 -4.92 1.18 -4.10
C LEU A 86 -6.25 0.97 -4.83
N VAL A 87 -6.33 1.32 -6.11
CA VAL A 87 -7.54 1.08 -6.91
C VAL A 87 -7.35 -0.17 -7.76
N TYR A 88 -8.21 -1.17 -7.57
CA TYR A 88 -8.17 -2.41 -8.33
C TYR A 88 -9.58 -2.93 -8.61
N LYS A 89 -9.89 -3.28 -9.87
CA LYS A 89 -11.22 -3.74 -10.32
C LYS A 89 -12.38 -2.86 -9.82
N LEU A 90 -12.22 -1.53 -9.91
CA LEU A 90 -13.20 -0.53 -9.44
C LEU A 90 -13.43 -0.52 -7.91
N VAL A 91 -12.60 -1.23 -7.14
CA VAL A 91 -12.63 -1.22 -5.67
C VAL A 91 -11.45 -0.40 -5.15
N GLU A 92 -11.71 0.50 -4.21
CA GLU A 92 -10.69 1.26 -3.51
C GLU A 92 -10.30 0.55 -2.20
N TYR A 93 -9.03 0.17 -2.09
CA TYR A 93 -8.45 -0.36 -0.86
C TYR A 93 -7.62 0.73 -0.20
N ARG A 94 -8.02 1.14 1.00
CA ARG A 94 -7.46 2.29 1.70
C ARG A 94 -6.61 1.82 2.88
N VAL A 95 -5.34 2.24 2.91
CA VAL A 95 -4.44 2.01 4.05
C VAL A 95 -4.19 3.34 4.74
N HIS A 96 -4.69 3.47 5.97
CA HIS A 96 -4.53 4.69 6.75
C HIS A 96 -3.06 4.94 7.11
N LEU A 97 -2.60 6.15 6.82
CA LEU A 97 -1.35 6.71 7.29
C LEU A 97 -1.68 7.61 8.50
N PRO A 98 -1.27 7.26 9.73
CA PRO A 98 -1.57 8.06 10.91
C PRO A 98 -0.97 9.47 10.77
N ALA A 99 -1.58 10.45 11.45
CA ALA A 99 -1.18 11.85 11.41
C ALA A 99 0.30 12.13 11.74
N GLN A 100 0.97 11.18 12.40
CA GLN A 100 2.40 11.25 12.77
C GLN A 100 3.35 10.84 11.64
N VAL A 101 2.85 10.48 10.44
CA VAL A 101 3.72 10.19 9.30
C VAL A 101 4.42 11.49 8.87
N PRO A 102 5.77 11.50 8.78
CA PRO A 102 6.52 12.71 8.47
C PRO A 102 6.06 13.35 7.16
N THR A 103 5.74 14.63 7.21
CA THR A 103 5.23 15.41 6.07
C THR A 103 6.19 15.44 4.89
N VAL A 104 7.49 15.22 5.14
CA VAL A 104 8.53 15.07 4.09
C VAL A 104 8.22 13.97 3.07
N LEU A 105 7.36 13.00 3.40
CA LEU A 105 6.92 11.94 2.50
C LEU A 105 5.85 12.40 1.48
N PHE A 106 5.25 13.57 1.67
CA PHE A 106 4.11 14.05 0.88
C PHE A 106 4.51 15.25 0.03
N ALA A 107 4.15 15.21 -1.25
CA ALA A 107 4.28 16.37 -2.11
C ALA A 107 3.39 17.51 -1.56
N ALA A 108 3.90 18.74 -1.64
CA ALA A 108 3.23 19.94 -1.14
C ALA A 108 1.90 20.22 -1.86
#